data_AF-S4P524-F1
#
_entry.id   AF-S4P524-F1
#
_cell.length_a   1.000
_cell.length_b   1.000
_cell.length_c   1.000
_cell.angle_alpha   90.00
_cell.angle_beta   90.00
_cell.angle_gamma   90.00
#
_symmetry.space_group_name_H-M   'P 1'
#
loop_
_entity.id
_entity.type
_entity.pdbx_description
1 polymer ?
#
loop_
_entity_poly.entity_id
_entity_poly.type
_entity_poly.pdbx_seq_one_letter_code
_entity_poly.pdbx_strand_id
1 'polypeptide(L)'
;MRHHRMMLCVLAVCNASSLAAAINLVIVLDPEDRISVRRGAALTALGLVYFVSLFELFNVAALLTGAGARFRRKHRLSCGDVLDISNKLVSAVQAAFSCATGAVVCAWSCTRDLVKSSHFMSEAYAWFGAAYFFYDIWSMYMVHVHMTTNLEYFKTKLRRASKPDAALSAGDGA
;
A
#
# COMPACT_ATOMS: atom_id res chain seq x y z
N MET A 1 6.63 16.34 17.41
CA MET A 1 5.45 16.93 16.74
C MET A 1 5.80 17.57 15.39
N ARG A 2 6.78 18.49 15.29
CA ARG A 2 7.16 19.13 14.00
C ARG A 2 7.72 18.15 12.95
N HIS A 3 8.65 17.27 13.34
CA HIS A 3 9.25 16.29 12.41
C HIS A 3 8.23 15.35 11.74
N HIS A 4 7.27 14.79 12.48
CA HIS A 4 6.26 13.89 11.90
C HIS A 4 5.32 14.62 10.91
N ARG A 5 4.97 15.88 11.20
CA ARG A 5 4.16 16.69 10.28
C ARG A 5 4.93 17.01 9.00
N MET A 6 6.23 17.31 9.11
CA MET A 6 7.09 17.51 7.93
C MET A 6 7.20 16.23 7.11
N MET A 7 7.39 15.08 7.75
CA MET A 7 7.48 13.78 7.05
C MET A 7 6.18 13.44 6.31
N LEU A 8 5.02 13.65 6.95
CA LEU A 8 3.72 13.51 6.31
C LEU A 8 3.55 14.44 5.10
N CYS A 9 3.94 15.72 5.24
CA CYS A 9 3.87 16.66 4.13
C CYS A 9 4.77 16.26 2.96
N VAL A 10 6.01 15.84 3.23
CA VAL A 10 6.93 15.38 2.18
C VAL A 10 6.40 14.14 1.47
N LEU A 11 5.90 13.15 2.21
CA LEU A 11 5.31 11.94 1.63
C LEU A 11 4.05 12.26 0.80
N ALA A 12 3.19 13.14 1.30
CA ALA A 12 1.99 13.56 0.57
C ALA A 12 2.33 14.33 -0.71
N VAL A 13 3.31 15.24 -0.66
CA VAL A 13 3.79 15.97 -1.84
C VAL A 13 4.42 15.01 -2.84
N CYS A 14 5.27 14.08 -2.37
CA CYS A 14 5.89 13.06 -3.21
C CYS A 14 4.81 12.23 -3.92
N ASN A 15 3.85 11.69 -3.17
CA ASN A 15 2.76 10.87 -3.70
C ASN A 15 1.90 11.62 -4.73
N ALA A 16 1.48 12.85 -4.40
CA ALA A 16 0.70 13.68 -5.30
C ALA A 16 1.48 14.06 -6.55
N SER A 17 2.77 14.39 -6.41
CA SER A 17 3.64 14.74 -7.54
C SER A 17 3.89 13.56 -8.47
N SER A 18 4.10 12.34 -7.94
CA SER A 18 4.28 11.14 -8.76
C SER A 18 3.02 10.79 -9.54
N LEU A 19 1.84 10.94 -8.91
CA LEU A 19 0.56 10.71 -9.58
C LEU A 19 0.30 11.77 -10.65
N ALA A 20 0.52 13.04 -10.34
CA ALA A 20 0.35 14.15 -11.29
C ALA A 20 1.31 14.01 -12.48
N ALA A 21 2.56 13.61 -12.24
CA ALA A 21 3.53 13.35 -13.30
C ALA A 21 3.11 12.15 -14.17
N ALA A 22 2.59 11.08 -13.58
CA ALA A 22 2.08 9.93 -14.33
C ALA A 22 0.87 10.31 -15.19
N ILE A 23 -0.08 11.07 -14.64
CA ILE A 23 -1.24 11.58 -15.37
C ILE A 23 -0.81 12.50 -16.51
N ASN A 24 0.11 13.44 -16.25
CA ASN A 24 0.63 14.36 -17.27
C ASN A 24 1.31 13.58 -18.41
N LEU A 25 2.10 12.56 -18.07
CA LEU A 25 2.75 11.69 -19.05
C LEU A 25 1.76 10.94 -19.93
N VAL A 26 0.56 10.64 -19.44
CA VAL A 26 -0.52 9.99 -20.22
C VAL A 26 -1.35 11.00 -21.01
N ILE A 27 -1.70 12.16 -20.44
CA ILE A 27 -2.56 13.16 -21.09
C ILE A 27 -1.84 13.86 -22.26
N VAL A 28 -0.52 14.03 -22.19
CA VAL A 28 0.28 14.66 -23.25
C VAL A 28 0.42 13.75 -24.48
N LEU A 29 0.01 12.49 -24.43
CA LEU A 29 0.03 11.63 -25.60
C LEU A 29 -1.15 11.90 -26.54
N ASP A 30 -0.84 11.95 -27.83
CA ASP A 30 -1.85 11.82 -28.87
C ASP A 30 -2.51 10.43 -28.74
N PRO A 31 -3.86 10.35 -28.76
CA PRO A 31 -4.60 9.10 -28.56
C PRO A 31 -4.38 8.04 -29.66
N GLU A 32 -3.58 8.35 -30.67
CA GLU A 32 -3.22 7.47 -31.78
C GLU A 32 -1.86 6.76 -31.56
N ASP A 33 -1.02 7.25 -30.63
CA ASP A 33 0.35 6.79 -30.44
C ASP A 33 0.44 5.67 -29.40
N ARG A 34 1.17 4.59 -29.73
CA ARG A 34 1.45 3.51 -28.76
C ARG A 34 2.41 3.99 -27.69
N ILE A 35 2.31 3.40 -26.50
CA ILE A 35 3.22 3.73 -25.41
C ILE A 35 4.60 3.12 -25.70
N SER A 36 5.56 4.00 -26.01
CA SER A 36 6.96 3.59 -26.12
C SER A 36 7.43 2.96 -24.80
N VAL A 37 8.24 1.89 -24.91
CA VAL A 37 8.82 1.17 -23.76
C VAL A 37 9.49 2.11 -22.76
N ARG A 38 10.15 3.18 -23.22
CA ARG A 38 10.79 4.18 -22.33
C ARG A 38 9.77 4.91 -21.46
N ARG A 39 8.61 5.26 -22.02
CA ARG A 39 7.51 5.91 -21.29
C ARG A 39 6.78 4.93 -20.39
N GLY A 40 6.55 3.70 -20.87
CA GLY A 40 6.01 2.61 -20.05
C GLY A 40 6.87 2.35 -18.81
N ALA A 41 8.19 2.25 -18.97
CA ALA A 41 9.12 2.11 -17.86
C ALA A 41 9.08 3.32 -16.89
N ALA A 42 8.94 4.54 -17.41
CA ALA A 42 8.77 5.73 -16.58
C ALA A 42 7.44 5.72 -15.80
N LEU A 43 6.33 5.26 -16.42
CA LEU A 43 5.05 5.07 -15.74
C LEU A 43 5.14 4.02 -14.62
N THR A 44 5.84 2.92 -14.87
CA THR A 44 6.10 1.90 -13.83
C THR A 44 6.94 2.48 -12.69
N ALA A 45 7.99 3.25 -12.99
CA ALA A 45 8.80 3.89 -11.96
C ALA A 45 8.00 4.90 -11.11
N LEU A 46 7.17 5.73 -11.76
CA LEU A 46 6.27 6.67 -11.08
C LEU A 46 5.20 5.93 -10.26
N GLY A 47 4.67 4.81 -10.77
CA GLY A 47 3.77 3.93 -10.04
C GLY A 47 4.42 3.34 -8.79
N LEU A 48 5.69 2.90 -8.87
CA LEU A 48 6.42 2.37 -7.72
C LEU A 48 6.58 3.44 -6.64
N VAL A 49 7.01 4.64 -7.02
CA VAL A 49 7.12 5.78 -6.11
C VAL A 49 5.76 6.10 -5.50
N TYR A 50 4.69 6.08 -6.30
CA TYR A 50 3.33 6.34 -5.84
C TYR A 50 2.88 5.31 -4.79
N PHE A 51 2.90 4.00 -5.10
CA PHE A 51 2.39 2.98 -4.19
C PHE A 51 3.22 2.86 -2.90
N VAL A 52 4.55 2.96 -2.99
CA VAL A 52 5.43 2.94 -1.82
C VAL A 52 5.21 4.17 -0.94
N SER A 53 5.18 5.37 -1.53
CA SER A 53 4.93 6.60 -0.76
C SER A 53 3.52 6.64 -0.16
N LEU A 54 2.52 6.04 -0.83
CA LEU A 54 1.15 5.95 -0.32
C LEU A 54 1.06 5.02 0.90
N PHE A 55 1.73 3.87 0.84
CA PHE A 55 1.81 2.95 1.97
C PHE A 55 2.49 3.60 3.18
N GLU A 56 3.63 4.26 2.97
CA GLU A 56 4.33 5.01 4.02
C GLU A 56 3.45 6.15 4.56
N LEU A 57 2.74 6.87 3.70
CA LEU A 57 1.82 7.92 4.12
C LEU A 57 0.72 7.38 5.04
N PHE A 58 0.10 6.25 4.69
CA PHE A 58 -0.90 5.61 5.54
C PHE A 58 -0.32 5.13 6.87
N ASN A 59 0.86 4.51 6.86
CA ASN A 59 1.52 4.04 8.08
C ASN A 59 1.90 5.20 9.01
N VAL A 60 2.55 6.23 8.48
CA VAL A 60 2.93 7.43 9.24
C VAL A 60 1.68 8.15 9.74
N ALA A 61 0.63 8.25 8.93
CA ALA A 61 -0.63 8.85 9.36
C ALA A 61 -1.26 8.04 10.51
N ALA A 62 -1.33 6.71 10.41
CA ALA A 62 -1.96 5.86 11.42
C ALA A 62 -1.13 5.71 12.70
N LEU A 63 0.20 5.71 12.61
CA LEU A 63 1.10 5.49 13.76
C LEU A 63 1.49 6.79 14.48
N LEU A 64 1.67 7.90 13.74
CA LEU A 64 2.29 9.11 14.27
C LEU A 64 1.33 10.29 14.44
N THR A 65 0.10 10.23 13.92
CA THR A 65 -0.90 11.27 14.19
C THR A 65 -1.73 10.99 15.45
N GLY A 66 -2.19 12.05 16.11
CA GLY A 66 -3.09 11.94 17.27
C GLY A 66 -4.42 11.26 16.95
N ALA A 67 -4.94 11.45 15.72
CA ALA A 67 -6.12 10.75 15.21
C ALA A 67 -5.85 9.24 15.06
N GLY A 68 -4.71 8.87 14.49
CA GLY A 68 -4.25 7.48 14.40
C GLY A 68 -4.07 6.83 15.79
N ALA A 69 -3.47 7.53 16.74
CA ALA A 69 -3.34 7.06 18.13
C ALA A 69 -4.70 6.89 18.84
N ARG A 70 -5.70 7.71 18.52
CA ARG A 70 -7.07 7.56 19.03
C ARG A 70 -7.77 6.36 18.41
N PHE A 71 -7.61 6.17 17.10
CA PHE A 71 -8.14 5.03 16.35
C PHE A 71 -7.55 3.70 16.84
N ARG A 72 -6.22 3.63 16.99
CA ARG A 72 -5.51 2.47 17.53
C ARG A 72 -5.94 2.11 18.94
N ARG A 73 -6.12 3.11 19.82
CA ARG A 73 -6.62 2.87 21.19
C ARG A 73 -8.06 2.38 21.20
N LYS A 74 -8.92 2.93 20.33
CA LYS A 74 -10.32 2.51 20.21
C LYS A 74 -10.46 1.06 19.75
N HIS A 75 -9.65 0.63 18.79
CA HIS A 75 -9.70 -0.71 18.20
C HIS A 75 -8.65 -1.68 18.75
N ARG A 76 -7.86 -1.28 19.76
CA ARG A 76 -6.73 -2.04 20.35
C ARG A 76 -5.75 -2.61 19.32
N LEU A 77 -5.47 -1.85 18.26
CA LEU A 77 -4.65 -2.29 17.12
C LEU A 77 -3.15 -2.30 17.45
N SER A 78 -2.51 -3.44 17.17
CA SER A 78 -1.05 -3.61 17.19
C SER A 78 -0.39 -2.86 16.01
N CYS A 79 0.93 -2.70 16.06
CA CYS A 79 1.68 -2.12 14.94
C CYS A 79 1.58 -3.00 13.68
N GLY A 80 1.54 -4.32 13.85
CA GLY A 80 1.32 -5.27 12.74
C GLY A 80 -0.05 -5.08 12.08
N ASP A 81 -1.11 -4.93 12.89
CA ASP A 81 -2.47 -4.74 12.37
C ASP A 81 -2.59 -3.44 11.57
N VAL A 82 -1.89 -2.39 11.99
CA VAL A 82 -1.85 -1.12 11.26
C VAL A 82 -1.15 -1.25 9.91
N LEU A 83 -0.06 -2.03 9.84
CA LEU A 83 0.62 -2.33 8.59
C LEU A 83 -0.26 -3.13 7.63
N ASP A 84 -0.96 -4.14 8.15
CA ASP A 84 -1.91 -4.96 7.36
C ASP A 84 -3.09 -4.13 6.84
N ILE A 85 -3.68 -3.28 7.68
CA ILE A 85 -4.74 -2.34 7.27
C ILE A 85 -4.22 -1.38 6.20
N SER A 86 -3.04 -0.79 6.41
CA SER A 86 -2.43 0.13 5.44
C SER A 86 -2.19 -0.56 4.10
N ASN A 87 -1.75 -1.82 4.12
CA ASN A 87 -1.58 -2.58 2.90
C ASN A 87 -2.91 -2.77 2.14
N LYS A 88 -3.96 -3.22 2.86
CA LYS A 88 -5.30 -3.38 2.28
C LYS A 88 -5.88 -2.07 1.74
N LEU A 89 -5.57 -0.94 2.37
CA LEU A 89 -5.96 0.38 1.86
C LEU A 89 -5.28 0.69 0.52
N VAL A 90 -3.99 0.38 0.37
CA VAL A 90 -3.29 0.55 -0.92
C VAL A 90 -3.88 -0.37 -1.99
N SER A 91 -4.22 -1.62 -1.64
CA SER A 91 -4.94 -2.54 -2.53
C SER A 91 -6.30 -1.99 -2.96
N ALA A 92 -7.05 -1.38 -2.04
CA ALA A 92 -8.33 -0.76 -2.34
C ALA A 92 -8.19 0.46 -3.26
N VAL A 93 -7.15 1.28 -3.08
CA VAL A 93 -6.83 2.39 -3.99
C VAL A 93 -6.53 1.86 -5.38
N GLN A 94 -5.77 0.77 -5.49
CA GLN A 94 -5.50 0.17 -6.79
C GLN A 94 -6.76 -0.42 -7.45
N ALA A 95 -7.60 -1.10 -6.68
CA ALA A 95 -8.88 -1.57 -7.20
C ALA A 95 -9.74 -0.40 -7.72
N ALA A 96 -9.74 0.73 -7.01
CA ALA A 96 -10.42 1.94 -7.46
C ALA A 96 -9.85 2.48 -8.78
N PHE A 97 -8.53 2.49 -8.97
CA PHE A 97 -7.92 2.88 -10.25
C PHE A 97 -8.25 1.91 -11.37
N SER A 98 -8.31 0.60 -11.10
CA SER A 98 -8.76 -0.39 -12.07
C SER A 98 -10.20 -0.14 -12.52
N CYS A 99 -11.10 0.08 -11.56
CA CYS A 99 -12.49 0.39 -11.82
C CYS A 99 -12.64 1.72 -12.57
N ALA A 100 -11.91 2.76 -12.16
CA ALA A 100 -11.94 4.07 -12.80
C ALA A 100 -11.44 3.98 -14.24
N THR A 101 -10.32 3.28 -14.49
CA THR A 101 -9.79 3.07 -15.84
C THR A 101 -10.79 2.30 -16.70
N GLY A 102 -11.37 1.22 -16.17
CA GLY A 102 -12.41 0.46 -16.86
C GLY A 102 -13.65 1.32 -17.18
N ALA A 103 -14.12 2.12 -16.22
CA ALA A 103 -15.25 3.02 -16.41
C ALA A 103 -14.96 4.12 -17.44
N VAL A 104 -13.75 4.71 -17.42
CA VAL A 104 -13.31 5.70 -18.40
C VAL A 104 -13.25 5.07 -19.79
N VAL A 105 -12.64 3.88 -19.92
CA VAL A 105 -12.62 3.13 -21.19
C VAL A 105 -14.05 2.91 -21.69
N CYS A 106 -14.96 2.42 -20.85
CA CYS A 106 -16.37 2.21 -21.22
C CYS A 106 -17.12 3.51 -21.58
N ALA A 107 -16.86 4.62 -20.87
CA ALA A 107 -17.54 5.90 -21.12
C ALA A 107 -17.07 6.54 -22.44
N TRP A 108 -15.77 6.48 -22.74
CA TRP A 108 -15.20 6.96 -23.99
C TRP A 108 -15.57 6.07 -25.19
N SER A 109 -15.79 4.79 -24.93
CA SER A 109 -16.24 3.79 -25.90
C SER A 109 -17.61 4.07 -26.50
N CYS A 110 -18.51 4.71 -25.75
CA CYS A 110 -19.82 5.08 -26.26
C CYS A 110 -19.80 6.32 -27.17
N THR A 111 -18.70 7.09 -27.19
CA THR A 111 -18.59 8.34 -27.96
C THR A 111 -17.56 8.30 -29.09
N ARG A 112 -16.62 7.34 -29.08
CA ARG A 112 -15.58 7.11 -30.12
C ARG A 112 -15.28 5.63 -30.29
N ASP A 113 -14.57 5.27 -31.36
CA ASP A 113 -14.13 3.90 -31.63
C ASP A 113 -13.41 3.27 -30.42
N LEU A 114 -14.10 2.28 -29.83
CA LEU A 114 -13.69 1.42 -28.71
C LEU A 114 -12.25 0.94 -28.84
N VAL A 115 -11.90 0.41 -30.02
CA VAL A 115 -10.66 -0.33 -30.23
C VAL A 115 -9.44 0.57 -30.15
N LYS A 116 -9.54 1.83 -30.61
CA LYS A 116 -8.38 2.73 -30.69
C LYS A 116 -8.13 3.47 -29.38
N SER A 117 -9.19 4.04 -28.79
CA SER A 117 -9.08 4.83 -27.56
C SER A 117 -8.83 3.95 -26.32
N SER A 118 -9.38 2.72 -26.31
CA SER A 118 -9.15 1.75 -25.23
C SER A 118 -7.71 1.27 -25.18
N HIS A 119 -7.08 1.05 -26.34
CA HIS A 119 -5.73 0.50 -26.41
C HIS A 119 -4.72 1.41 -25.70
N PHE A 120 -4.80 2.72 -25.93
CA PHE A 120 -3.91 3.69 -25.32
C PHE A 120 -4.05 3.75 -23.78
N MET A 121 -5.29 3.91 -23.29
CA MET A 121 -5.57 4.02 -21.85
C MET A 121 -5.30 2.72 -21.09
N SER A 122 -5.65 1.58 -21.69
CA SER A 122 -5.40 0.26 -21.11
C SER A 122 -3.91 -0.06 -21.04
N GLU A 123 -3.13 0.28 -22.07
CA GLU A 123 -1.68 0.10 -22.08
C GLU A 123 -0.99 0.99 -21.02
N ALA A 124 -1.42 2.25 -20.89
CA ALA A 124 -0.90 3.17 -19.87
C ALA A 124 -1.12 2.63 -18.46
N TYR A 125 -2.36 2.19 -18.20
CA TYR A 125 -2.72 1.62 -16.93
C TYR A 125 -2.03 0.28 -16.68
N ALA A 126 -1.78 -0.55 -17.70
CA ALA A 126 -1.01 -1.78 -17.55
C ALA A 126 0.43 -1.49 -17.07
N TRP A 127 1.11 -0.50 -17.66
CA TRP A 127 2.45 -0.08 -17.23
C TRP A 127 2.47 0.50 -15.81
N PHE A 128 1.49 1.34 -15.47
CA PHE A 128 1.37 1.89 -14.12
C PHE A 128 0.99 0.82 -13.08
N GLY A 129 0.01 -0.02 -13.40
CA GLY A 129 -0.48 -1.12 -12.57
C GLY A 129 0.56 -2.23 -12.37
N ALA A 130 1.49 -2.42 -13.31
CA ALA A 130 2.62 -3.33 -13.12
C ALA A 130 3.44 -2.99 -11.87
N ALA A 131 3.57 -1.69 -11.56
CA ALA A 131 4.25 -1.24 -10.35
C ALA A 131 3.57 -1.70 -9.06
N TYR A 132 2.23 -1.80 -9.08
CA TYR A 132 1.48 -2.28 -7.92
C TYR A 132 1.84 -3.72 -7.59
N PHE A 133 2.05 -4.59 -8.58
CA PHE A 133 2.41 -5.99 -8.31
C PHE A 133 3.75 -6.11 -7.58
N PHE A 134 4.74 -5.31 -7.95
CA PHE A 134 6.02 -5.26 -7.24
C PHE A 134 5.84 -4.75 -5.80
N TYR A 135 5.03 -3.69 -5.63
CA TYR A 135 4.67 -3.19 -4.31
C TYR A 135 3.98 -4.26 -3.46
N ASP A 136 2.99 -4.98 -4.02
CA ASP A 136 2.15 -5.94 -3.31
C ASP A 136 2.96 -7.14 -2.81
N ILE A 137 3.91 -7.64 -3.61
CA ILE A 137 4.85 -8.68 -3.19
C ILE A 137 5.70 -8.19 -2.01
N TRP A 138 6.26 -6.97 -2.13
CA TRP A 138 7.10 -6.38 -1.09
C TRP A 138 6.32 -6.14 0.22
N SER A 139 5.13 -5.58 0.12
CA SER A 139 4.30 -5.23 1.28
C SER A 139 3.76 -6.47 1.98
N MET A 140 3.33 -7.49 1.23
CA MET A 140 2.93 -8.79 1.79
C MET A 140 4.10 -9.48 2.52
N TYR A 141 5.31 -9.43 1.97
CA TYR A 141 6.50 -9.95 2.64
C TYR A 141 6.74 -9.22 3.97
N MET A 142 6.71 -7.89 3.98
CA MET A 142 6.91 -7.08 5.18
C MET A 142 5.84 -7.33 6.26
N VAL A 143 4.57 -7.45 5.85
CA VAL A 143 3.45 -7.79 6.77
C VAL A 143 3.65 -9.20 7.34
N HIS A 144 4.01 -10.18 6.50
CA HIS A 144 4.27 -11.55 6.95
C HIS A 144 5.39 -11.60 7.99
N VAL A 145 6.52 -10.94 7.74
CA VAL A 145 7.64 -10.88 8.68
C VAL A 145 7.22 -10.26 10.02
N HIS A 146 6.45 -9.16 10.00
CA HIS A 146 5.93 -8.55 11.22
C HIS A 146 4.96 -9.45 12.00
N MET A 147 4.07 -10.15 11.30
CA MET A 147 3.08 -11.04 11.93
C MET A 147 3.76 -12.28 12.53
N THR A 148 4.64 -12.94 11.78
CA THR A 148 5.36 -14.13 12.24
C THR A 148 6.26 -13.82 13.44
N THR A 149 6.96 -12.66 13.43
CA THR A 149 7.79 -12.22 14.56
C THR A 149 6.96 -11.94 15.81
N ASN A 150 5.81 -11.29 15.68
CA ASN A 150 4.90 -11.04 16.81
C ASN A 150 4.34 -12.35 17.38
N LEU A 151 4.01 -13.30 16.52
CA LEU A 151 3.48 -14.61 16.92
C LEU A 151 4.51 -15.41 17.73
N GLU A 152 5.76 -15.45 17.29
CA GLU A 152 6.85 -16.14 18.01
C GLU A 152 7.14 -15.49 19.37
N TYR A 153 7.09 -14.16 19.46
CA TYR A 153 7.19 -13.44 20.74
C TYR A 153 6.05 -13.86 21.69
N PHE A 154 4.81 -13.88 21.21
CA PHE A 154 3.65 -14.25 22.01
C PHE A 154 3.72 -15.72 22.48
N LYS A 155 4.09 -16.64 21.57
CA LYS A 155 4.29 -18.06 21.86
C LYS A 155 5.38 -18.29 22.91
N THR A 156 6.48 -17.55 22.83
CA THR A 156 7.58 -17.58 23.82
C THR A 156 7.12 -17.05 25.18
N LYS A 157 6.34 -15.96 25.20
CA LYS A 157 5.79 -15.39 26.44
C LYS A 157 4.79 -16.34 27.10
N LEU A 158 3.91 -16.97 26.32
CA LEU A 158 2.99 -18.01 26.81
C LEU A 158 3.75 -19.22 27.37
N ARG A 159 4.79 -19.70 26.68
CA ARG A 159 5.65 -20.78 27.20
C ARG A 159 6.32 -20.39 28.52
N ARG A 160 6.79 -19.15 28.67
CA ARG A 160 7.35 -18.65 29.93
C ARG A 160 6.30 -18.49 31.03
N ALA A 161 5.09 -18.03 30.69
CA ALA A 161 3.97 -17.87 31.64
C ALA A 161 3.30 -19.19 32.03
N SER A 162 3.47 -20.26 31.25
CA SER A 162 3.03 -21.62 31.61
C SER A 162 4.05 -22.36 32.50
N LYS A 163 5.29 -21.87 32.58
CA LYS A 163 6.37 -22.46 33.40
C LYS A 163 6.46 -22.02 34.88
N PRO A 164 5.77 -20.98 35.43
CA PRO A 164 5.89 -20.61 36.84
C PRO A 164 5.19 -21.60 37.79
N ASP A 165 4.12 -22.27 37.35
CA ASP A 165 3.27 -23.07 38.25
C ASP A 165 3.68 -24.55 38.34
N ALA A 166 4.56 -25.02 37.45
CA ALA A 166 5.08 -26.39 37.48
C ALA A 166 6.27 -26.58 38.45
N ALA A 167 6.84 -25.48 38.98
CA ALA A 167 8.01 -25.54 39.86
C ALA A 167 7.68 -25.45 41.36
N LEU A 168 6.42 -25.22 41.73
CA LEU A 168 5.96 -25.06 43.13
C LEU A 168 5.17 -26.27 43.68
N SER A 169 5.05 -27.37 42.92
CA SER A 169 4.30 -28.58 43.33
C SER A 169 5.16 -29.86 43.34
N ALA A 170 6.47 -29.75 43.52
CA ALA A 170 7.41 -30.89 43.53
C ALA A 170 8.28 -30.98 44.80
N GLY A 171 7.87 -30.37 45.91
CA GLY A 171 8.64 -30.37 47.16
C GLY A 171 7.76 -30.35 48.40
N ASP A 172 7.08 -31.45 48.68
CA ASP A 172 6.76 -31.89 50.06
C ASP A 172 6.31 -33.35 50.00
N GLY A 173 7.16 -34.26 50.47
CA GLY A 173 6.92 -35.70 50.40
C GLY A 173 8.16 -36.53 50.69
N ALA A 174 8.79 -36.31 51.85
CA ALA A 174 9.68 -37.26 52.51
C ALA A 174 9.60 -37.04 54.02
#